data_AF-A0A1I7L4B3-F1
#
_entry.id   AF-A0A1I7L4B3-F1
#
_cell.length_a   1.000
_cell.length_b   1.000
_cell.length_c   1.000
_cell.angle_alpha   90.00
_cell.angle_beta   90.00
_cell.angle_gamma   90.00
#
_symmetry.space_group_name_H-M   'P 1'
#
loop_
_entity.id
_entity.type
_entity.pdbx_description
1 polymer ?
#
loop_
_entity_poly.entity_id
_entity_poly.type
_entity_poly.pdbx_seq_one_letter_code
_entity_poly.pdbx_strand_id
1 'polypeptide(L)'
;MRSKKEISYEIDGIDAQIERHRKFIFILEEVHKKIKLNYDYIIKKAYEPTKNYDLSVLSKYGQDVLKQSEEYRSKCVKELEKPLRDTLKLLSEIQEAQKKVQEKMKGYEDKKKGLEAELERL
;
A
#
# COMPACT_ATOMS: atom_id res chain seq x y z
N MET A 1 20.10 -40.92 -4.22
CA MET A 1 19.68 -40.54 -2.86
C MET A 1 20.44 -39.27 -2.52
N ARG A 2 19.76 -38.20 -2.10
CA ARG A 2 20.45 -36.94 -1.73
C ARG A 2 21.23 -37.14 -0.44
N SER A 3 22.37 -36.47 -0.30
CA SER A 3 23.17 -36.48 0.91
C SER A 3 22.59 -35.51 1.95
N LYS A 4 22.82 -35.78 3.25
CA LYS A 4 22.44 -34.87 4.34
C LYS A 4 22.95 -33.44 4.11
N LYS A 5 24.18 -33.31 3.60
CA LYS A 5 24.82 -32.03 3.33
C LYS A 5 24.13 -31.24 2.21
N GLU A 6 23.67 -31.90 1.15
CA GLU A 6 22.92 -31.24 0.07
C GLU A 6 21.57 -30.71 0.55
N ILE A 7 20.86 -31.49 1.37
CA ILE A 7 19.56 -31.09 1.92
C ILE A 7 19.71 -29.92 2.89
N SER A 8 20.70 -29.95 3.79
CA SER A 8 20.98 -28.82 4.69
C SER A 8 21.31 -27.54 3.92
N TYR A 9 22.13 -27.63 2.87
CA TYR A 9 22.45 -26.47 2.04
C TYR A 9 21.21 -25.89 1.33
N GLU A 10 20.29 -26.75 0.89
CA GLU A 10 19.03 -26.30 0.29
C GLU A 10 18.12 -25.60 1.31
N ILE A 11 18.04 -26.11 2.54
CA ILE A 11 17.30 -25.50 3.65
C ILE A 11 17.87 -24.11 3.96
N ASP A 12 19.19 -23.98 4.11
CA ASP A 12 19.86 -22.69 4.36
C ASP A 12 19.57 -21.68 3.24
N GLY A 13 19.56 -22.15 1.99
CA GLY A 13 19.21 -21.33 0.83
C GLY A 13 17.76 -20.84 0.86
N ILE A 14 16.83 -21.68 1.33
CA ILE A 14 15.42 -21.32 1.51
C ILE A 14 15.26 -20.31 2.66
N ASP A 15 15.93 -20.51 3.78
CA ASP A 15 15.89 -19.56 4.91
C ASP A 15 16.37 -18.17 4.51
N ALA A 16 17.46 -18.09 3.72
CA ALA A 16 17.93 -16.84 3.17
C ALA A 16 16.90 -16.18 2.23
N GLN A 17 16.12 -16.96 1.46
CA GLN A 17 15.05 -16.43 0.61
C GLN A 17 13.88 -15.89 1.44
N ILE A 18 13.44 -16.64 2.46
CA ILE A 18 12.39 -16.24 3.39
C ILE A 18 12.77 -14.91 4.07
N GLU A 19 14.00 -14.80 4.57
CA GLU A 19 14.47 -13.59 5.25
C GLU A 19 14.54 -12.37 4.31
N ARG A 20 14.96 -12.55 3.05
CA ARG A 20 14.89 -11.48 2.05
C ARG A 20 13.46 -11.00 1.80
N HIS A 21 12.50 -11.92 1.74
CA HIS A 21 11.10 -11.57 1.55
C HIS A 21 10.48 -10.90 2.77
N ARG A 22 10.86 -11.29 4.00
CA ARG A 22 10.46 -10.59 5.24
C ARG A 22 10.91 -9.13 5.23
N LYS A 23 12.16 -8.87 4.87
CA LYS A 23 12.69 -7.50 4.74
C LYS A 23 11.92 -6.69 3.69
N PHE A 24 11.57 -7.32 2.57
CA PHE A 24 10.78 -6.66 1.53
C PHE A 24 9.36 -6.32 1.99
N ILE A 25 8.68 -7.23 2.70
CA ILE A 25 7.36 -6.97 3.31
C ILE A 25 7.45 -5.78 4.27
N PHE A 26 8.44 -5.77 5.15
CA PHE A 26 8.64 -4.68 6.11
C PHE A 26 8.78 -3.32 5.41
N ILE A 27 9.56 -3.26 4.32
CA ILE A 27 9.70 -2.03 3.51
C ILE A 27 8.34 -1.62 2.92
N LEU A 28 7.57 -2.55 2.37
CA LEU A 28 6.25 -2.27 1.82
C LEU A 28 5.28 -1.75 2.90
N GLU A 29 5.33 -2.29 4.12
CA GLU A 29 4.49 -1.84 5.24
C GLU A 29 4.81 -0.40 5.64
N GLU A 30 6.09 -0.07 5.77
CA GLU A 30 6.54 1.27 6.12
C GLU A 30 6.18 2.29 5.04
N VAL A 31 6.33 1.94 3.76
CA VAL A 31 5.93 2.78 2.64
C VAL A 31 4.42 2.98 2.62
N HIS A 32 3.65 1.90 2.76
CA HIS A 32 2.18 1.95 2.83
C HIS A 32 1.71 2.89 3.94
N LYS A 33 2.26 2.74 5.15
CA LYS A 33 1.93 3.57 6.32
C LYS A 33 2.21 5.06 6.06
N LYS A 34 3.37 5.40 5.49
CA LYS A 34 3.73 6.79 5.17
C LYS A 34 2.79 7.39 4.13
N ILE A 35 2.50 6.66 3.06
CA ILE A 35 1.57 7.13 2.02
C ILE A 35 0.17 7.32 2.61
N LYS A 36 -0.30 6.37 3.42
CA LYS A 36 -1.62 6.43 4.06
C LYS A 36 -1.76 7.63 4.99
N LEU A 37 -0.74 7.93 5.80
CA LEU A 37 -0.72 9.12 6.66
C LEU A 37 -0.84 10.41 5.85
N ASN A 38 -0.08 10.54 4.75
CA ASN A 38 -0.15 11.70 3.88
C ASN A 38 -1.50 11.82 3.17
N TYR A 39 -2.03 10.69 2.69
CA TYR A 39 -3.36 10.63 2.07
C TYR A 39 -4.44 11.12 3.06
N ASP A 40 -4.46 10.59 4.27
CA ASP A 40 -5.44 10.97 5.30
C ASP A 40 -5.29 12.44 5.71
N TYR A 41 -4.05 12.94 5.77
CA TYR A 41 -3.76 14.34 6.01
C TYR A 41 -4.36 15.24 4.92
N ILE A 42 -4.15 14.93 3.64
CA ILE A 42 -4.67 15.71 2.52
C ILE A 42 -6.19 15.68 2.50
N ILE A 43 -6.80 14.52 2.73
CA ILE A 43 -8.26 14.38 2.84
C ILE A 43 -8.80 15.33 3.91
N LYS A 44 -8.22 15.27 5.11
CA LYS A 44 -8.67 16.04 6.28
C LYS A 44 -8.41 17.54 6.15
N LYS A 45 -7.28 17.95 5.56
CA LYS A 45 -6.81 19.34 5.58
C LYS A 45 -7.11 20.13 4.33
N ALA A 46 -7.30 19.47 3.20
CA ALA A 46 -7.51 20.14 1.92
C ALA A 46 -8.83 19.73 1.27
N TYR A 47 -9.04 18.43 1.04
CA TYR A 47 -10.15 17.96 0.22
C TYR A 47 -11.51 18.17 0.88
N GLU A 48 -11.75 17.62 2.07
CA GLU A 48 -13.04 17.78 2.77
C GLU A 48 -13.37 19.25 3.08
N PRO A 49 -12.42 20.07 3.59
CA PRO A 49 -12.68 21.50 3.78
C PRO A 49 -13.04 22.23 2.49
N THR A 50 -12.33 21.97 1.40
CA THR A 50 -12.58 22.64 0.11
C THR A 50 -13.93 22.22 -0.46
N LYS A 51 -14.24 20.92 -0.40
CA LYS A 51 -15.50 20.36 -0.92
C LYS A 51 -16.71 20.91 -0.19
N ASN A 52 -16.62 21.05 1.13
CA ASN A 52 -17.73 21.44 1.99
C ASN A 52 -17.72 22.94 2.33
N TYR A 53 -16.86 23.74 1.67
CA TYR A 53 -16.78 25.17 1.95
C TYR A 53 -18.08 25.88 1.55
N ASP A 54 -18.74 26.49 2.53
CA ASP A 54 -19.96 27.27 2.32
C ASP A 54 -19.65 28.64 1.73
N LEU A 55 -20.06 28.85 0.49
CA LEU A 55 -19.93 30.11 -0.24
C LEU A 55 -21.18 30.98 -0.17
N SER A 56 -22.24 30.56 0.54
CA SER A 56 -23.54 31.27 0.59
C SER A 56 -23.41 32.74 0.99
N VAL A 57 -22.44 33.07 1.85
CA VAL A 57 -22.14 34.44 2.27
C VAL A 57 -21.81 35.36 1.09
N LEU A 58 -21.28 34.82 -0.01
CA LEU A 58 -20.91 35.57 -1.20
C LEU A 58 -22.10 36.06 -2.02
N SER A 59 -23.29 35.49 -1.80
CA SER A 59 -24.54 35.99 -2.41
C SER A 59 -24.80 37.47 -2.12
N LYS A 60 -24.29 37.99 -1.00
CA LYS A 60 -24.36 39.40 -0.61
C LYS A 60 -23.59 40.34 -1.54
N TYR A 61 -22.60 39.82 -2.28
CA TYR A 61 -21.77 40.58 -3.21
C TYR A 61 -22.20 40.40 -4.67
N GLY A 62 -23.33 39.71 -4.90
CA GLY A 62 -23.89 39.47 -6.23
C GLY A 62 -23.87 37.99 -6.62
N GLN A 63 -24.87 37.59 -7.41
CA GLN A 63 -25.03 36.21 -7.87
C GLN A 63 -23.88 35.75 -8.78
N ASP A 64 -23.30 36.66 -9.57
CA ASP A 64 -22.15 36.34 -10.42
C ASP A 64 -20.90 36.00 -9.60
N VAL A 65 -20.67 36.70 -8.48
CA VAL A 65 -19.55 36.44 -7.57
C VAL A 65 -19.69 35.06 -6.91
N LEU A 66 -20.90 34.73 -6.45
CA LEU A 66 -21.20 33.40 -5.90
C LEU A 66 -20.95 32.31 -6.95
N LYS A 67 -21.48 32.48 -8.17
CA LYS A 67 -21.34 31.51 -9.24
C LYS A 67 -19.88 31.26 -9.62
N GLN A 68 -19.10 32.31 -9.83
CA GLN A 68 -17.67 32.19 -10.15
C GLN A 68 -16.91 31.48 -9.02
N SER A 69 -17.21 31.81 -7.77
CA SER A 69 -16.56 31.18 -6.61
C SER A 69 -16.90 29.69 -6.48
N GLU A 70 -18.16 29.32 -6.73
CA GLU A 70 -18.61 27.93 -6.80
C GLU A 70 -17.89 27.15 -7.91
N GLU A 71 -17.73 27.76 -9.09
CA GLU A 71 -16.96 27.18 -10.20
C GLU A 71 -15.49 26.97 -9.82
N TYR A 72 -14.86 27.94 -9.16
CA TYR A 72 -13.48 27.78 -8.66
C TYR A 72 -13.36 26.69 -7.61
N ARG A 73 -14.27 26.64 -6.61
CA ARG A 73 -14.30 25.57 -5.61
C ARG A 73 -14.44 24.20 -6.28
N SER A 74 -15.36 24.07 -7.24
CA SER A 74 -15.56 22.84 -8.01
C SER A 74 -14.30 22.41 -8.76
N LYS A 75 -13.59 23.34 -9.41
CA LYS A 75 -12.31 23.07 -10.07
C LYS A 75 -11.26 22.57 -9.07
N CYS A 76 -11.10 23.24 -7.93
CA CYS A 76 -10.16 22.81 -6.89
C CYS A 76 -10.45 21.39 -6.38
N VAL A 77 -11.73 21.05 -6.16
CA VAL A 77 -12.12 19.69 -5.75
C VAL A 77 -11.73 18.67 -6.81
N LYS A 78 -12.05 18.91 -8.08
CA LYS A 78 -11.72 18.00 -9.19
C LYS A 78 -10.21 17.77 -9.35
N GLU A 79 -9.41 18.82 -9.18
CA GLU A 79 -7.94 18.72 -9.22
C GLU A 79 -7.38 17.86 -8.08
N LEU A 80 -8.05 17.81 -6.92
CA LEU A 80 -7.67 16.95 -5.80
C LEU A 80 -8.17 15.50 -5.95
N GLU A 81 -9.32 15.26 -6.58
CA GLU A 81 -9.93 13.92 -6.69
C GLU A 81 -9.04 12.91 -7.42
N LYS A 82 -8.42 13.32 -8.54
CA LYS A 82 -7.61 12.41 -9.34
C LYS A 82 -6.36 11.92 -8.57
N PRO A 83 -5.50 12.79 -8.02
CA PRO A 83 -4.37 12.35 -7.20
C PRO A 83 -4.78 11.50 -6.00
N LEU A 84 -5.89 11.83 -5.33
CA LEU A 84 -6.40 11.05 -4.20
C LEU A 84 -6.82 9.64 -4.62
N ARG A 85 -7.55 9.51 -5.73
CA ARG A 85 -7.94 8.21 -6.27
C ARG A 85 -6.72 7.39 -6.71
N ASP A 86 -5.77 8.02 -7.39
CA ASP A 86 -4.55 7.34 -7.85
C ASP A 86 -3.70 6.87 -6.64
N THR A 87 -3.66 7.66 -5.56
CA THR A 87 -3.01 7.28 -4.30
C THR A 87 -3.72 6.11 -3.62
N LEU A 88 -5.06 6.08 -3.61
CA LEU A 88 -5.83 4.95 -3.08
C LEU A 88 -5.52 3.67 -3.87
N LYS A 89 -5.45 3.76 -5.20
CA LYS A 89 -5.08 2.63 -6.06
C LYS A 89 -3.68 2.11 -5.73
N LEU A 90 -2.70 3.00 -5.56
CA LEU A 90 -1.34 2.63 -5.16
C LEU A 90 -1.31 1.90 -3.80
N LEU A 91 -2.07 2.39 -2.81
CA LEU A 91 -2.16 1.71 -1.50
C LEU A 91 -2.68 0.28 -1.65
N SER A 92 -3.72 0.06 -2.46
CA SER A 92 -4.24 -1.28 -2.75
C SER A 92 -3.23 -2.16 -3.49
N GLU A 93 -2.48 -1.60 -4.44
CA GLU A 93 -1.43 -2.33 -5.17
C GLU A 93 -0.29 -2.78 -4.25
N ILE A 94 0.08 -1.94 -3.26
CA ILE A 94 1.07 -2.32 -2.23
C ILE A 94 0.56 -3.48 -1.38
N GLN A 95 -0.69 -3.44 -0.94
CA GLN A 95 -1.30 -4.54 -0.16
C GLN A 95 -1.34 -5.85 -0.94
N GLU A 96 -1.72 -5.79 -2.22
CA GLU A 96 -1.72 -6.96 -3.10
C GLU A 96 -0.31 -7.51 -3.33
N ALA A 97 0.70 -6.63 -3.46
CA ALA A 97 2.09 -7.04 -3.56
C ALA A 97 2.56 -7.74 -2.27
N GLN A 98 2.21 -7.23 -1.09
CA GLN A 98 2.51 -7.87 0.20
C GLN A 98 1.92 -9.27 0.27
N LYS A 99 0.65 -9.43 -0.09
CA LYS A 99 -0.03 -10.73 -0.11
C LYS A 99 0.68 -11.74 -0.99
N LYS A 100 1.07 -11.36 -2.22
CA LYS A 100 1.82 -12.23 -3.13
C LYS A 100 3.18 -12.65 -2.57
N VAL A 101 3.86 -11.78 -1.84
CA VAL A 101 5.15 -12.11 -1.21
C VAL A 101 4.93 -13.07 -0.04
N GLN A 102 3.89 -12.87 0.76
CA GLN A 102 3.50 -13.79 1.84
C GLN A 102 3.14 -15.19 1.30
N GLU A 103 2.40 -15.27 0.19
CA GLU A 103 2.07 -16.54 -0.46
C GLU A 103 3.32 -17.28 -0.94
N LYS A 104 4.30 -16.57 -1.52
CA LYS A 104 5.59 -17.17 -1.91
C LYS A 104 6.37 -17.66 -0.69
N MET A 105 6.41 -16.88 0.38
CA MET A 105 7.06 -17.29 1.62
C MET A 105 6.44 -18.56 2.20
N LYS A 106 5.11 -18.67 2.19
CA LYS A 106 4.42 -19.89 2.62
C LYS A 106 4.85 -21.10 1.79
N GLY A 107 4.95 -20.96 0.46
CA GLY A 107 5.47 -22.02 -0.40
C GLY A 107 6.91 -22.42 -0.07
N TYR A 108 7.76 -21.46 0.30
CA TYR A 108 9.11 -21.75 0.77
C TYR A 108 9.13 -22.46 2.12
N GLU A 109 8.28 -22.06 3.07
CA GLU A 109 8.13 -22.72 4.36
C GLU A 109 7.64 -24.17 4.23
N ASP A 110 6.67 -24.41 3.35
CA ASP A 110 6.15 -25.76 3.08
C ASP A 110 7.24 -26.65 2.43
N LYS A 111 8.02 -26.09 1.49
CA LYS A 111 9.17 -26.78 0.89
C LYS A 111 10.23 -27.11 1.93
N LYS A 112 10.56 -26.16 2.81
CA LYS A 112 11.53 -26.34 3.89
C LYS A 112 11.11 -27.48 4.82
N LYS A 113 9.86 -27.51 5.27
CA LYS A 113 9.33 -28.61 6.10
C LYS A 113 9.47 -29.98 5.44
N GLY A 114 9.24 -30.06 4.12
CA GLY A 114 9.45 -31.29 3.37
C GLY A 114 10.91 -31.76 3.36
N LEU A 115 11.85 -30.84 3.21
CA LEU A 115 13.29 -31.12 3.25
C LEU A 115 13.76 -31.50 4.66
N GLU A 116 13.25 -30.84 5.70
CA GLU A 116 13.53 -31.19 7.10
C GLU A 116 13.07 -32.62 7.41
N ALA A 117 11.86 -32.99 6.97
CA ALA A 117 11.35 -34.35 7.12
C ALA A 117 12.14 -35.39 6.30
N GLU A 118 12.71 -35.02 5.14
CA GLU A 118 13.62 -35.90 4.38
C GLU A 118 14.95 -36.08 5.13
N LEU A 119 15.50 -34.99 5.70
CA LEU A 119 16.75 -35.02 6.46
C LEU A 119 16.65 -35.90 7.71
N GLU A 120 15.52 -35.86 8.42
CA GLU A 120 15.26 -36.70 9.61
C GLU A 120 15.17 -38.20 9.29
N ARG A 121 14.83 -38.55 8.04
CA ARG A 121 14.69 -39.94 7.59
C ARG A 121 16.01 -40.53 7.04
N LEU A 122 17.03 -39.70 6.82
CA LEU A 122 18.38 -40.10 6.39
C LEU A 122 19.30 -40.40 7.58
#